data_AF-A0A7S3LLI8-F1
#
_entry.id   AF-A0A7S3LLI8-F1
#
_cell.length_a   1.000
_cell.length_b   1.000
_cell.length_c   1.000
_cell.angle_alpha   90.00
_cell.angle_beta   90.00
_cell.angle_gamma   90.00
#
_symmetry.space_group_name_H-M   'P 1'
#
loop_
_entity.id
_entity.type
_entity.pdbx_description
1 polymer ?
#
loop_
_entity_poly.entity_id
_entity_poly.type
_entity_poly.pdbx_seq_one_letter_code
_entity_poly.pdbx_strand_id
1 'polypeptide(L)'
;MSMRMLYRPFFVRKAICLSKGCAAFPVSCSYLGDGINIQVKSWTYKCSSFSVQRMDNGPSSSLVDYVSKCKRNLQTLLKMSKIERKDVEASGIWVVCGNEAHDLDSQVCALVTSRLLSSQQQQKGSGSDSSGLVLPVMNVSRQEADLRKDNILALKIAGISNEDLIYMDEVPMEEWIKAGCLNIALCDHNELSPRQAKFETFVKIIIDHHRDTGYYPQADRTIRFPTGSCASLVAEAVFKSSPELLKDNAIALLLRCAILIDTQNFTDEHKTTEFDVEMFGLLPPLAALKLHGKVEMDVDLDDKKLHNALKSAQKDTDGLSTVDIIRKDLKYAADTNRNYLFAVSSVKSTVEELGLYEQNKKGKFLLQLIELMDAE
;
A
#
# COMPACT_ATOMS: atom_id res chain seq x y z
N MET A 1 -49.54 -43.29 -33.23
CA MET A 1 -49.18 -42.67 -31.94
C MET A 1 -47.68 -42.43 -31.90
N SER A 2 -47.32 -41.15 -31.74
CA SER A 2 -46.04 -40.52 -31.33
C SER A 2 -44.78 -41.40 -31.28
N MET A 3 -43.72 -41.18 -32.06
CA MET A 3 -42.82 -40.02 -32.22
C MET A 3 -41.79 -39.83 -31.08
N ARG A 4 -40.51 -39.79 -31.51
CA ARG A 4 -39.26 -39.62 -30.75
C ARG A 4 -39.24 -38.38 -29.85
N MET A 5 -38.46 -38.42 -28.78
CA MET A 5 -37.60 -37.30 -28.39
C MET A 5 -36.30 -37.76 -27.71
N LEU A 6 -35.19 -37.21 -28.20
CA LEU A 6 -33.82 -37.30 -27.68
C LEU A 6 -33.71 -36.63 -26.30
N TYR A 7 -32.70 -37.00 -25.49
CA TYR A 7 -31.69 -36.06 -24.96
C TYR A 7 -30.56 -36.83 -24.24
N ARG A 8 -29.32 -36.64 -24.69
CA ARG A 8 -28.09 -36.86 -23.88
C ARG A 8 -27.76 -35.55 -23.16
N PRO A 9 -27.20 -35.63 -21.94
CA PRO A 9 -25.95 -34.92 -21.65
C PRO A 9 -24.98 -35.87 -20.90
N PHE A 10 -23.73 -36.09 -21.31
CA PHE A 10 -22.52 -35.24 -21.14
C PHE A 10 -22.18 -34.87 -19.68
N PHE A 11 -20.88 -35.08 -19.34
CA PHE A 11 -20.13 -34.64 -18.13
C PHE A 11 -20.33 -35.48 -16.85
N VAL A 12 -19.32 -35.85 -16.01
CA VAL A 12 -18.01 -35.27 -15.66
C VAL A 12 -17.00 -36.37 -15.27
N ARG A 13 -15.80 -36.29 -15.87
CA ARG A 13 -14.42 -36.49 -15.37
C ARG A 13 -14.15 -37.16 -14.00
N LYS A 14 -13.27 -38.17 -14.05
CA LYS A 14 -11.86 -38.21 -13.55
C LYS A 14 -11.67 -38.40 -12.05
N ALA A 15 -11.05 -39.55 -11.76
CA ALA A 15 -9.80 -39.71 -11.03
C ALA A 15 -9.63 -38.89 -9.74
N ILE A 16 -9.84 -39.56 -8.61
CA ILE A 16 -9.05 -39.29 -7.42
C ILE A 16 -8.05 -40.43 -7.31
N CYS A 17 -6.80 -40.11 -7.64
CA CYS A 17 -5.63 -40.89 -7.29
C CYS A 17 -5.47 -40.76 -5.77
N LEU A 18 -5.90 -41.77 -5.02
CA LEU A 18 -5.56 -41.87 -3.61
C LEU A 18 -4.14 -42.43 -3.50
N SER A 19 -3.30 -41.69 -2.78
CA SER A 19 -1.98 -42.12 -2.34
C SER A 19 -2.05 -43.51 -1.70
N LYS A 20 -0.96 -44.27 -1.89
CA LYS A 20 -0.76 -45.63 -1.34
C LYS A 20 -1.13 -45.65 0.15
N GLY A 21 -2.14 -46.44 0.53
CA GLY A 21 -2.33 -46.85 1.93
C GLY A 21 -3.73 -46.92 2.53
N CYS A 22 -4.83 -46.71 1.80
CA CYS A 22 -6.17 -46.85 2.39
C CYS A 22 -7.00 -47.96 1.75
N ALA A 23 -7.43 -48.91 2.60
CA ALA A 23 -8.25 -50.06 2.25
C ALA A 23 -9.60 -49.65 1.65
N ALA A 24 -10.05 -50.40 0.65
CA ALA A 24 -11.38 -50.27 0.08
C ALA A 24 -12.43 -50.66 1.14
N PHE A 25 -13.40 -49.79 1.41
CA PHE A 25 -14.54 -50.09 2.30
C PHE A 25 -15.86 -49.98 1.53
N PRO A 26 -16.84 -50.85 1.83
CA PRO A 26 -18.06 -50.98 1.04
C PRO A 26 -19.02 -49.84 1.32
N VAL A 27 -19.52 -49.19 0.26
CA VAL A 27 -20.59 -48.19 0.33
C VAL A 27 -21.85 -48.83 -0.24
N SER A 28 -22.90 -49.00 0.57
CA SER A 28 -24.23 -49.37 0.07
C SER A 28 -25.05 -48.10 -0.14
N CYS A 29 -25.58 -47.91 -1.35
CA CYS A 29 -26.45 -46.80 -1.72
C CYS A 29 -27.84 -47.32 -2.03
N SER A 30 -28.88 -46.72 -1.46
CA SER A 30 -30.28 -47.01 -1.80
C SER A 30 -31.05 -45.72 -2.01
N TYR A 31 -31.82 -45.67 -3.09
CA TYR A 31 -32.52 -44.48 -3.58
C TYR A 31 -33.94 -44.43 -3.04
N LEU A 32 -34.33 -43.34 -2.37
CA LEU A 32 -35.72 -43.03 -2.06
C LEU A 32 -35.99 -41.56 -2.35
N GLY A 33 -36.84 -41.31 -3.35
CA GLY A 33 -37.64 -40.11 -3.55
C GLY A 33 -36.86 -38.81 -3.76
N ASP A 34 -36.36 -38.20 -2.68
CA ASP A 34 -35.98 -36.79 -2.66
C ASP A 34 -34.66 -36.50 -1.90
N GLY A 35 -33.76 -37.48 -1.75
CA GLY A 35 -32.40 -37.22 -1.22
C GLY A 35 -31.51 -38.46 -1.10
N ILE A 36 -30.19 -38.28 -1.28
CA ILE A 36 -29.18 -39.34 -1.08
C ILE A 36 -28.65 -39.26 0.35
N ASN A 37 -28.96 -40.26 1.18
CA ASN A 37 -28.31 -40.46 2.47
C ASN A 37 -27.15 -41.44 2.32
N ILE A 38 -25.92 -40.99 2.59
CA ILE A 38 -24.74 -41.86 2.68
C ILE A 38 -24.44 -42.06 4.16
N GLN A 39 -24.75 -43.25 4.70
CA GLN A 39 -24.31 -43.63 6.04
C GLN A 39 -22.90 -44.24 5.98
N VAL A 40 -21.92 -43.49 6.48
CA VAL A 40 -20.60 -44.02 6.84
C VAL A 40 -20.61 -44.26 8.35
N LYS A 41 -20.26 -45.48 8.80
CA LYS A 41 -20.22 -45.85 10.22
C LYS A 41 -19.27 -44.91 11.00
N SER A 42 -19.90 -44.05 11.81
CA SER A 42 -19.40 -43.34 12.99
C SER A 42 -17.92 -42.93 13.01
N TRP A 43 -17.62 -41.80 12.39
CA TRP A 43 -16.66 -40.82 12.92
C TRP A 43 -17.31 -39.44 12.79
N THR A 44 -17.79 -38.88 13.90
CA THR A 44 -18.29 -37.51 13.93
C THR A 44 -17.08 -36.58 14.01
N TYR A 45 -16.53 -36.18 12.86
CA TYR A 45 -15.67 -35.00 12.83
C TYR A 45 -16.56 -33.79 13.12
N LYS A 46 -16.30 -33.11 14.25
CA LYS A 46 -16.78 -31.74 14.45
C LYS A 46 -16.01 -30.88 13.46
N CYS A 47 -16.52 -30.79 12.23
CA CYS A 47 -16.13 -29.72 11.33
C CYS A 47 -16.69 -28.45 11.97
N SER A 48 -15.86 -27.75 12.77
CA SER A 48 -16.10 -26.33 13.01
C SER A 48 -16.32 -25.73 11.63
N SER A 49 -17.47 -25.09 11.42
CA SER A 49 -17.80 -24.40 10.18
C SER A 49 -16.54 -23.70 9.67
N PHE A 50 -15.95 -24.22 8.60
CA PHE A 50 -14.89 -23.52 7.90
C PHE A 50 -15.61 -22.31 7.30
N SER A 51 -15.65 -21.21 8.03
CA SER A 51 -15.96 -19.92 7.42
C SER A 51 -14.82 -19.69 6.45
N VAL A 52 -15.03 -20.05 5.19
CA VAL A 52 -14.17 -19.57 4.12
C VAL A 52 -14.27 -18.06 4.21
N GLN A 53 -13.26 -17.43 4.82
CA GLN A 53 -13.12 -15.98 4.77
C GLN A 53 -12.96 -15.66 3.30
N ARG A 54 -14.04 -15.16 2.69
CA ARG A 54 -14.03 -14.72 1.30
C ARG A 54 -13.45 -13.31 1.26
N MET A 55 -12.76 -12.99 0.17
CA MET A 55 -12.42 -11.61 -0.11
C MET A 55 -13.69 -10.76 -0.11
N ASP A 56 -13.59 -9.62 0.53
CA ASP A 56 -14.62 -8.61 0.45
C ASP A 56 -14.39 -7.84 -0.86
N ASN A 57 -15.33 -7.93 -1.79
CA ASN A 57 -15.29 -7.22 -3.08
C ASN A 57 -16.32 -6.08 -3.16
N GLY A 58 -17.04 -5.78 -2.06
CA GLY A 58 -18.00 -4.68 -2.01
C GLY A 58 -17.36 -3.30 -2.19
N PRO A 59 -18.13 -2.25 -2.53
CA PRO A 59 -17.61 -0.90 -2.55
C PRO A 59 -17.26 -0.45 -1.12
N SER A 60 -16.12 0.22 -0.95
CA SER A 60 -15.76 0.86 0.32
C SER A 60 -16.31 2.28 0.36
N SER A 61 -16.96 2.61 1.48
CA SER A 61 -17.63 3.90 1.67
C SER A 61 -16.66 5.03 2.00
N SER A 62 -15.49 4.71 2.55
CA SER A 62 -14.44 5.67 2.89
C SER A 62 -13.03 5.13 2.64
N LEU A 63 -12.02 6.00 2.68
CA LEU A 63 -10.61 5.59 2.66
C LEU A 63 -10.26 4.74 3.88
N VAL A 64 -10.77 5.09 5.07
CA VAL A 64 -10.54 4.34 6.30
C VAL A 64 -11.00 2.89 6.15
N ASP A 65 -12.25 2.68 5.70
CA ASP A 65 -12.79 1.34 5.47
C ASP A 65 -12.01 0.59 4.38
N TYR A 66 -11.65 1.29 3.30
CA TYR A 66 -10.87 0.72 2.21
C TYR A 66 -9.49 0.20 2.69
N VAL A 67 -8.76 0.96 3.51
CA VAL A 67 -7.45 0.54 4.02
C VAL A 67 -7.58 -0.71 4.91
N SER A 68 -8.49 -0.70 5.89
CA SER A 68 -8.74 -1.87 6.75
C SER A 68 -9.21 -3.08 5.93
N LYS A 69 -9.97 -2.85 4.86
CA LYS A 69 -10.40 -3.89 3.92
C LYS A 69 -9.24 -4.45 3.10
N CYS A 70 -8.34 -3.62 2.57
CA CYS A 70 -7.13 -4.07 1.88
C CYS A 70 -6.30 -5.00 2.77
N LYS A 71 -6.11 -4.62 4.05
CA LYS A 71 -5.39 -5.46 5.02
C LYS A 71 -6.04 -6.83 5.20
N ARG A 72 -7.35 -6.85 5.44
CA ARG A 72 -8.13 -8.11 5.59
C ARG A 72 -8.07 -8.97 4.33
N ASN A 73 -8.18 -8.35 3.15
CA ASN A 73 -8.12 -9.05 1.86
C ASN A 73 -6.73 -9.64 1.61
N LEU A 74 -5.64 -8.91 1.91
CA LEU A 74 -4.28 -9.43 1.84
C LEU A 74 -4.11 -10.63 2.79
N GLN A 75 -4.48 -10.49 4.06
CA GLN A 75 -4.38 -11.58 5.03
C GLN A 75 -5.19 -12.82 4.62
N THR A 76 -6.34 -12.62 3.99
CA THR A 76 -7.16 -13.69 3.43
C THR A 76 -6.45 -14.36 2.26
N LEU A 77 -5.93 -13.57 1.32
CA LEU A 77 -5.18 -14.07 0.16
C LEU A 77 -3.98 -14.92 0.59
N LEU A 78 -3.23 -14.47 1.60
CA LEU A 78 -2.06 -15.18 2.11
C LEU A 78 -2.41 -16.54 2.73
N LYS A 79 -3.64 -16.72 3.23
CA LYS A 79 -4.11 -17.99 3.79
C LYS A 79 -4.74 -18.92 2.74
N MET A 80 -5.10 -18.41 1.58
CA MET A 80 -5.68 -19.20 0.48
C MET A 80 -4.64 -20.16 -0.13
N SER A 81 -5.11 -21.33 -0.56
CA SER A 81 -4.34 -22.26 -1.37
C SER A 81 -4.10 -21.72 -2.79
N LYS A 82 -3.08 -22.23 -3.49
CA LYS A 82 -2.79 -21.83 -4.89
C LYS A 82 -3.99 -21.98 -5.84
N ILE A 83 -4.88 -22.94 -5.58
CA ILE A 83 -6.08 -23.16 -6.40
C ILE A 83 -7.08 -22.03 -6.15
N GLU A 84 -7.26 -21.61 -4.90
CA GLU A 84 -8.19 -20.56 -4.49
C GLU A 84 -7.72 -19.16 -4.92
N ARG A 85 -6.40 -18.93 -4.97
CA ARG A 85 -5.83 -17.65 -5.43
C ARG A 85 -5.97 -17.42 -6.92
N LYS A 86 -6.20 -18.49 -7.71
CA LYS A 86 -6.12 -18.45 -9.18
C LYS A 86 -7.01 -17.38 -9.81
N ASP A 87 -8.23 -17.20 -9.31
CA ASP A 87 -9.18 -16.24 -9.88
C ASP A 87 -8.79 -14.78 -9.57
N VAL A 88 -8.25 -14.55 -8.37
CA VAL A 88 -7.71 -13.24 -7.96
C VAL A 88 -6.46 -12.91 -8.77
N GLU A 89 -5.53 -13.86 -8.88
CA GLU A 89 -4.31 -13.69 -9.66
C GLU A 89 -4.59 -13.50 -11.16
N ALA A 90 -5.62 -14.19 -11.69
CA ALA A 90 -6.06 -13.99 -13.08
C ALA A 90 -6.63 -12.57 -13.32
N SER A 91 -7.18 -11.93 -12.30
CA SER A 91 -7.71 -10.56 -12.36
C SER A 91 -6.62 -9.49 -12.18
N GLY A 92 -5.41 -9.90 -11.81
CA GLY A 92 -4.28 -9.03 -11.52
C GLY A 92 -4.30 -8.43 -10.12
N ILE A 93 -3.10 -8.23 -9.57
CA ILE A 93 -2.87 -7.60 -8.27
C ILE A 93 -2.08 -6.32 -8.52
N TRP A 94 -2.62 -5.20 -8.06
CA TRP A 94 -2.01 -3.89 -8.12
C TRP A 94 -1.38 -3.54 -6.77
N VAL A 95 -0.09 -3.26 -6.80
CA VAL A 95 0.67 -2.69 -5.69
C VAL A 95 0.91 -1.23 -6.01
N VAL A 96 0.40 -0.35 -5.16
CA VAL A 96 0.60 1.10 -5.26
C VAL A 96 1.50 1.52 -4.12
N CYS A 97 2.68 2.04 -4.44
CA CYS A 97 3.69 2.35 -3.44
C CYS A 97 4.35 3.70 -3.67
N GLY A 98 4.66 4.37 -2.56
CA GLY A 98 5.52 5.55 -2.52
C GLY A 98 7.00 5.18 -2.61
N ASN A 99 7.88 6.17 -2.48
CA ASN A 99 9.32 5.95 -2.42
C ASN A 99 9.75 5.28 -1.10
N GLU A 100 10.98 4.78 -1.05
CA GLU A 100 11.54 4.04 0.10
C GLU A 100 11.88 4.92 1.32
N ALA A 101 11.92 6.25 1.17
CA ALA A 101 12.07 7.14 2.32
C ALA A 101 10.77 7.25 3.12
N HIS A 102 9.63 6.90 2.53
CA HIS A 102 8.34 6.86 3.21
C HIS A 102 8.03 8.18 3.94
N ASP A 103 8.30 9.31 3.29
CA ASP A 103 7.76 10.60 3.76
C ASP A 103 6.23 10.60 3.66
N LEU A 104 5.65 11.66 4.22
CA LEU A 104 4.22 11.83 4.26
C LEU A 104 3.62 11.87 2.85
N ASP A 105 4.33 12.48 1.87
CA ASP A 105 3.86 12.57 0.50
C ASP A 105 3.74 11.19 -0.16
N SER A 106 4.80 10.40 -0.10
CA SER A 106 4.82 9.01 -0.57
C SER A 106 3.72 8.15 0.03
N GLN A 107 3.51 8.24 1.36
CA GLN A 107 2.46 7.49 2.05
C GLN A 107 1.06 7.91 1.56
N VAL A 108 0.80 9.22 1.54
CA VAL A 108 -0.51 9.77 1.16
C VAL A 108 -0.82 9.46 -0.30
N CYS A 109 0.14 9.67 -1.19
CA CYS A 109 -0.02 9.40 -2.60
C CYS A 109 -0.34 7.92 -2.87
N ALA A 110 0.34 6.98 -2.20
CA ALA A 110 0.04 5.56 -2.33
C ALA A 110 -1.38 5.20 -1.85
N LEU A 111 -1.78 5.70 -0.68
CA LEU A 111 -3.11 5.47 -0.11
C LEU A 111 -4.22 5.97 -1.04
N VAL A 112 -4.15 7.24 -1.45
CA VAL A 112 -5.19 7.88 -2.25
C VAL A 112 -5.22 7.34 -3.68
N THR A 113 -4.05 7.12 -4.30
CA THR A 113 -3.97 6.56 -5.65
C THR A 113 -4.54 5.15 -5.70
N SER A 114 -4.24 4.31 -4.70
CA SER A 114 -4.83 2.96 -4.64
C SER A 114 -6.35 3.00 -4.54
N ARG A 115 -6.90 3.92 -3.73
CA ARG A 115 -8.35 4.11 -3.59
C ARG A 115 -8.99 4.59 -4.89
N LEU A 116 -8.33 5.47 -5.62
CA LEU A 116 -8.76 5.95 -6.93
C LEU A 116 -8.79 4.80 -7.96
N LEU A 117 -7.69 4.05 -8.08
CA LEU A 117 -7.60 2.92 -9.01
C LEU A 117 -8.65 1.84 -8.71
N SER A 118 -8.86 1.53 -7.43
CA SER A 118 -9.92 0.60 -7.01
C SER A 118 -11.32 1.09 -7.40
N SER A 119 -11.60 2.39 -7.21
CA SER A 119 -12.87 3.02 -7.61
C SER A 119 -13.13 2.86 -9.12
N GLN A 120 -12.12 3.14 -9.93
CA GLN A 120 -12.21 3.06 -11.39
C GLN A 120 -12.42 1.62 -11.88
N GLN A 121 -11.78 0.64 -11.24
CA GLN A 121 -11.99 -0.77 -11.55
C GLN A 121 -13.44 -1.21 -11.26
N GLN A 122 -14.01 -0.74 -10.14
CA GLN A 122 -15.41 -1.03 -9.79
C GLN A 122 -16.41 -0.41 -10.77
N GLN A 123 -16.17 0.82 -11.22
CA GLN A 123 -17.02 1.49 -12.21
C GLN A 123 -16.99 0.81 -13.59
N LYS A 124 -15.84 0.27 -14.00
CA LYS A 124 -15.69 -0.48 -15.27
C LYS A 124 -16.30 -1.89 -15.21
N GLY A 125 -16.45 -2.46 -14.01
CA GLY A 125 -16.76 -3.86 -13.76
C GLY A 125 -18.24 -4.26 -13.75
N SER A 126 -19.20 -3.41 -14.16
CA SER A 126 -20.65 -3.71 -14.09
C SER A 126 -21.16 -4.90 -14.94
N GLY A 127 -20.26 -5.72 -15.50
CA GLY A 127 -20.58 -6.95 -16.25
C GLY A 127 -19.69 -8.17 -15.98
N SER A 128 -18.67 -8.11 -15.11
CA SER A 128 -17.87 -9.30 -14.73
C SER A 128 -17.36 -9.20 -13.28
N ASP A 129 -17.63 -10.25 -12.49
CA ASP A 129 -17.40 -10.38 -11.03
C ASP A 129 -15.93 -10.41 -10.57
N SER A 130 -14.99 -9.82 -11.30
CA SER A 130 -13.56 -9.96 -10.98
C SER A 130 -12.77 -8.69 -11.26
N SER A 131 -12.97 -7.68 -10.42
CA SER A 131 -12.03 -6.55 -10.31
C SER A 131 -10.73 -7.04 -9.65
N GLY A 132 -9.58 -6.65 -10.18
CA GLY A 132 -8.28 -6.94 -9.57
C GLY A 132 -8.17 -6.39 -8.14
N LEU A 133 -7.27 -6.96 -7.35
CA LEU A 133 -6.99 -6.49 -5.99
C LEU A 133 -6.04 -5.30 -6.06
N VAL A 134 -6.41 -4.15 -5.50
CA VAL A 134 -5.54 -2.96 -5.41
C VAL A 134 -5.14 -2.74 -3.96
N LEU A 135 -3.83 -2.67 -3.70
CA LEU A 135 -3.25 -2.58 -2.36
C LEU A 135 -2.35 -1.34 -2.26
N PRO A 136 -2.62 -0.40 -1.32
CA PRO A 136 -1.63 0.58 -0.92
C PRO A 136 -0.56 -0.11 -0.08
N VAL A 137 0.70 -0.09 -0.54
CA VAL A 137 1.83 -0.72 0.14
C VAL A 137 2.84 0.36 0.51
N MET A 138 3.12 0.48 1.80
CA MET A 138 4.15 1.36 2.31
C MET A 138 5.50 0.74 1.98
N ASN A 139 6.37 1.46 1.28
CA ASN A 139 7.61 0.92 0.71
C ASN A 139 8.77 0.80 1.72
N VAL A 140 8.45 0.34 2.92
CA VAL A 140 9.33 0.14 4.07
C VAL A 140 8.78 -1.00 4.92
N SER A 141 9.56 -1.48 5.88
CA SER A 141 9.04 -2.36 6.94
C SER A 141 8.17 -1.57 7.92
N ARG A 142 7.35 -2.29 8.69
CA ARG A 142 6.54 -1.68 9.76
C ARG A 142 7.39 -0.91 10.79
N GLN A 143 8.53 -1.49 11.17
CA GLN A 143 9.42 -0.90 12.17
C GLN A 143 10.02 0.43 11.68
N GLU A 144 10.35 0.52 10.40
CA GLU A 144 10.84 1.77 9.78
C GLU A 144 9.73 2.82 9.66
N ALA A 145 8.49 2.41 9.35
CA ALA A 145 7.36 3.34 9.29
C ALA A 145 7.05 3.97 10.65
N ASP A 146 7.22 3.21 11.75
CA ASP A 146 7.00 3.71 13.11
C ASP A 146 7.96 4.87 13.50
N LEU A 147 9.04 5.08 12.73
CA LEU A 147 9.98 6.18 12.91
C LEU A 147 9.45 7.54 12.39
N ARG A 148 8.41 7.53 11.55
CA ARG A 148 7.80 8.71 10.93
C ARG A 148 6.61 9.21 11.76
N LYS A 149 6.92 9.91 12.87
CA LYS A 149 5.90 10.45 13.80
C LYS A 149 4.90 11.41 13.13
N ASP A 150 5.31 12.12 12.09
CA ASP A 150 4.43 12.94 11.25
C ASP A 150 3.41 12.11 10.47
N ASN A 151 3.83 10.99 9.87
CA ASN A 151 2.93 10.03 9.23
C ASN A 151 1.91 9.47 10.23
N ILE A 152 2.38 9.04 11.41
CA ILE A 152 1.52 8.52 12.48
C ILE A 152 0.49 9.57 12.91
N LEU A 153 0.92 10.82 13.10
CA LEU A 153 0.03 11.91 13.48
C LEU A 153 -1.03 12.16 12.40
N ALA A 154 -0.64 12.23 11.13
CA ALA A 154 -1.58 12.42 10.03
C ALA A 154 -2.62 11.30 9.94
N LEU A 155 -2.19 10.03 10.05
CA LEU A 155 -3.08 8.86 10.06
C LEU A 155 -4.05 8.88 11.25
N LYS A 156 -3.56 9.24 12.43
CA LYS A 156 -4.38 9.37 13.64
C LYS A 156 -5.48 10.41 13.44
N ILE A 157 -5.16 11.57 12.88
CA ILE A 157 -6.15 12.63 12.59
C ILE A 157 -7.14 12.16 11.50
N ALA A 158 -6.68 11.38 10.53
CA ALA A 158 -7.50 10.79 9.47
C ALA A 158 -8.37 9.61 9.95
N GLY A 159 -8.13 9.08 11.15
CA GLY A 159 -8.84 7.92 11.70
C GLY A 159 -8.39 6.59 11.11
N ILE A 160 -7.20 6.53 10.51
CA ILE A 160 -6.60 5.32 9.97
C ILE A 160 -5.68 4.71 11.03
N SER A 161 -5.90 3.43 11.34
CA SER A 161 -5.01 2.68 12.24
C SER A 161 -3.71 2.33 11.51
N ASN A 162 -2.57 2.52 12.18
CA ASN A 162 -1.28 2.07 11.67
C ASN A 162 -1.24 0.54 11.43
N GLU A 163 -2.05 -0.21 12.18
CA GLU A 163 -2.17 -1.67 12.04
C GLU A 163 -2.88 -2.12 10.76
N ASP A 164 -3.70 -1.24 10.19
CA ASP A 164 -4.42 -1.50 8.94
C ASP A 164 -3.57 -1.21 7.70
N LEU A 165 -2.39 -0.60 7.86
CA LEU A 165 -1.45 -0.41 6.75
C LEU A 165 -0.81 -1.74 6.34
N ILE A 166 -0.44 -1.80 5.07
CA ILE A 166 0.30 -2.91 4.47
C ILE A 166 1.72 -2.43 4.19
N TYR A 167 2.70 -3.19 4.67
CA TYR A 167 4.12 -2.88 4.54
C TYR A 167 4.78 -3.80 3.51
N MET A 168 5.89 -3.37 2.92
CA MET A 168 6.53 -4.06 1.80
C MET A 168 6.96 -5.50 2.17
N ASP A 169 7.38 -5.71 3.41
CA ASP A 169 7.79 -7.00 3.98
C ASP A 169 6.61 -7.98 4.24
N GLU A 170 5.37 -7.50 4.18
CA GLU A 170 4.17 -8.32 4.33
C GLU A 170 3.64 -8.86 2.98
N VAL A 171 4.21 -8.40 1.86
CA VAL A 171 3.69 -8.63 0.51
C VAL A 171 4.56 -9.63 -0.24
N PRO A 172 4.00 -10.75 -0.77
CA PRO A 172 4.76 -11.78 -1.46
C PRO A 172 5.01 -11.39 -2.93
N MET A 173 5.67 -10.24 -3.15
CA MET A 173 5.90 -9.63 -4.46
C MET A 173 6.51 -10.61 -5.47
N GLU A 174 7.46 -11.43 -5.02
CA GLU A 174 8.16 -12.40 -5.84
C GLU A 174 7.29 -13.57 -6.28
N GLU A 175 6.34 -13.99 -5.44
CA GLU A 175 5.35 -15.01 -5.81
C GLU A 175 4.43 -14.47 -6.91
N TRP A 176 4.00 -13.21 -6.78
CA TRP A 176 3.13 -12.56 -7.76
C TRP A 176 3.83 -12.25 -9.09
N ILE A 177 5.14 -11.98 -9.09
CA ILE A 177 5.93 -11.97 -10.32
C ILE A 177 5.90 -13.35 -10.99
N LYS A 178 6.20 -14.42 -10.24
CA LYS A 178 6.26 -15.79 -10.80
C LYS A 178 4.91 -16.24 -11.33
N ALA A 179 3.82 -15.80 -10.71
CA ALA A 179 2.46 -16.03 -11.17
C ALA A 179 2.05 -15.12 -12.35
N GLY A 180 2.83 -14.08 -12.67
CA GLY A 180 2.54 -13.15 -13.77
C GLY A 180 1.34 -12.24 -13.51
N CYS A 181 0.97 -12.03 -12.24
CA CYS A 181 -0.23 -11.27 -11.86
C CYS A 181 0.06 -9.88 -11.28
N LEU A 182 1.33 -9.52 -11.07
CA LEU A 182 1.73 -8.25 -10.46
C LEU A 182 1.60 -7.06 -11.43
N ASN A 183 1.07 -5.95 -10.94
CA ASN A 183 1.12 -4.63 -11.55
C ASN A 183 1.54 -3.62 -10.49
N ILE A 184 2.38 -2.65 -10.86
CA ILE A 184 2.92 -1.67 -9.92
C ILE A 184 2.58 -0.25 -10.39
N ALA A 185 2.08 0.56 -9.46
CA ALA A 185 1.98 2.00 -9.60
C ALA A 185 2.97 2.67 -8.65
N LEU A 186 3.89 3.46 -9.20
CA LEU A 186 4.85 4.26 -8.42
C LEU A 186 4.26 5.64 -8.19
N CYS A 187 4.29 6.08 -6.93
CA CYS A 187 3.90 7.41 -6.52
C CYS A 187 5.09 8.13 -5.90
N ASP A 188 5.27 9.42 -6.17
CA ASP A 188 6.34 10.24 -5.57
C ASP A 188 7.77 9.73 -5.86
N HIS A 189 7.90 8.95 -6.94
CA HIS A 189 9.16 8.58 -7.58
C HIS A 189 8.89 7.96 -8.94
N ASN A 190 9.88 8.05 -9.84
CA ASN A 190 9.81 7.47 -11.19
C ASN A 190 10.93 6.45 -11.46
N GLU A 191 11.64 6.01 -10.42
CA GLU A 191 12.69 5.00 -10.45
C GLU A 191 12.61 4.11 -9.22
N LEU A 192 12.52 2.79 -9.43
CA LEU A 192 12.59 1.80 -8.35
C LEU A 192 13.97 1.85 -7.69
N SER A 193 13.98 1.61 -6.37
CA SER A 193 15.21 1.32 -5.63
C SER A 193 16.04 0.24 -6.34
N PRO A 194 17.37 0.31 -6.32
CA PRO A 194 18.20 -0.77 -6.87
C PRO A 194 17.88 -2.14 -6.26
N ARG A 195 17.45 -2.18 -4.99
CA ARG A 195 17.00 -3.42 -4.29
C ARG A 195 15.72 -4.02 -4.90
N GLN A 196 14.99 -3.21 -5.66
CA GLN A 196 13.70 -3.49 -6.26
C GLN A 196 13.78 -3.64 -7.80
N ALA A 197 14.97 -3.63 -8.39
CA ALA A 197 15.17 -3.67 -9.84
C ALA A 197 14.45 -4.85 -10.54
N LYS A 198 14.30 -6.00 -9.85
CA LYS A 198 13.58 -7.18 -10.37
C LYS A 198 12.09 -6.93 -10.68
N PHE A 199 11.53 -5.81 -10.23
CA PHE A 199 10.13 -5.45 -10.45
C PHE A 199 9.91 -4.51 -11.66
N GLU A 200 10.96 -4.10 -12.38
CA GLU A 200 10.90 -3.05 -13.42
C GLU A 200 9.86 -3.28 -14.52
N THR A 201 9.68 -4.52 -14.99
CA THR A 201 8.73 -4.85 -16.07
C THR A 201 7.26 -4.79 -15.63
N PHE A 202 7.03 -4.76 -14.32
CA PHE A 202 5.70 -4.72 -13.71
C PHE A 202 5.24 -3.30 -13.38
N VAL A 203 6.10 -2.29 -13.53
CA VAL A 203 5.72 -0.87 -13.43
C VAL A 203 4.79 -0.50 -14.60
N LYS A 204 3.57 -0.09 -14.27
CA LYS A 204 2.50 0.27 -15.22
C LYS A 204 2.04 1.71 -15.11
N ILE A 205 2.15 2.32 -13.92
CA ILE A 205 1.71 3.70 -13.67
C ILE A 205 2.82 4.40 -12.89
N ILE A 206 3.08 5.66 -13.22
CA ILE A 206 3.98 6.56 -12.50
C ILE A 206 3.27 7.89 -12.30
N ILE A 207 3.16 8.32 -11.05
CA ILE A 207 2.71 9.66 -10.67
C ILE A 207 3.82 10.27 -9.85
N ASP A 208 4.46 11.32 -10.35
CA ASP A 208 5.65 11.85 -9.67
C ASP A 208 5.83 13.36 -9.93
N HIS A 209 6.42 14.04 -8.97
CA HIS A 209 6.79 15.44 -9.08
C HIS A 209 8.29 15.66 -9.23
N HIS A 210 9.13 14.63 -9.24
CA HIS A 210 10.57 14.74 -9.49
C HIS A 210 10.90 14.84 -10.99
N ARG A 211 12.18 15.12 -11.29
CA ARG A 211 12.68 15.07 -12.68
C ARG A 211 12.47 13.67 -13.26
N ASP A 212 11.92 13.63 -14.47
CA ASP A 212 11.71 12.38 -15.18
C ASP A 212 13.04 11.72 -15.58
N THR A 213 13.27 10.47 -15.12
CA THR A 213 14.42 9.64 -15.50
C THR A 213 14.27 8.98 -16.86
N GLY A 214 13.05 8.87 -17.39
CA GLY A 214 12.73 8.14 -18.61
C GLY A 214 12.70 6.60 -18.46
N TYR A 215 12.91 6.05 -17.26
CA TYR A 215 12.81 4.61 -17.03
C TYR A 215 11.39 4.09 -17.17
N TYR A 216 11.23 2.83 -17.54
CA TYR A 216 9.92 2.18 -17.69
C TYR A 216 9.05 2.85 -18.77
N PRO A 217 9.49 2.90 -20.04
CA PRO A 217 8.78 3.60 -21.12
C PRO A 217 7.38 3.03 -21.42
N GLN A 218 7.08 1.82 -20.93
CA GLN A 218 5.77 1.19 -21.03
C GLN A 218 4.75 1.72 -20.02
N ALA A 219 5.18 2.43 -18.99
CA ALA A 219 4.30 2.91 -17.93
C ALA A 219 3.53 4.16 -18.39
N ASP A 220 2.27 4.27 -17.96
CA ASP A 220 1.51 5.51 -18.06
C ASP A 220 2.09 6.52 -17.05
N ARG A 221 2.55 7.68 -17.55
CA ARG A 221 3.31 8.66 -16.78
C ARG A 221 2.51 9.94 -16.59
N THR A 222 2.31 10.32 -15.35
CA THR A 222 1.86 11.66 -14.96
C THR A 222 2.97 12.30 -14.15
N ILE A 223 3.88 13.01 -14.83
CA ILE A 223 5.02 13.67 -14.18
C ILE A 223 4.94 15.17 -14.40
N ARG A 224 4.99 15.95 -13.31
CA ARG A 224 5.01 17.41 -13.35
C ARG A 224 6.11 17.95 -12.45
N PHE A 225 7.20 18.41 -13.06
CA PHE A 225 8.32 19.01 -12.38
C PHE A 225 8.65 20.38 -13.00
N PRO A 226 8.80 21.46 -12.21
CA PRO A 226 8.67 21.48 -10.75
C PRO A 226 7.20 21.43 -10.28
N THR A 227 6.99 20.83 -9.12
CA THR A 227 5.76 20.90 -8.30
C THR A 227 6.16 20.61 -6.86
N GLY A 228 5.55 21.27 -5.88
CA GLY A 228 5.96 21.18 -4.48
C GLY A 228 5.72 19.80 -3.88
N SER A 229 4.57 19.19 -4.18
CA SER A 229 4.17 17.88 -3.66
C SER A 229 3.55 17.00 -4.75
N CYS A 230 3.89 15.71 -4.75
CA CYS A 230 3.24 14.69 -5.56
C CYS A 230 1.73 14.59 -5.21
N ALA A 231 1.34 14.86 -3.96
CA ALA A 231 -0.06 14.89 -3.55
C ALA A 231 -0.90 15.91 -4.33
N SER A 232 -0.30 16.98 -4.86
CA SER A 232 -0.99 17.92 -5.77
C SER A 232 -1.41 17.22 -7.08
N LEU A 233 -0.55 16.37 -7.65
CA LEU A 233 -0.87 15.59 -8.86
C LEU A 233 -1.95 14.54 -8.57
N VAL A 234 -1.87 13.89 -7.41
CA VAL A 234 -2.89 12.90 -6.99
C VAL A 234 -4.24 13.59 -6.75
N ALA A 235 -4.26 14.77 -6.13
CA ALA A 235 -5.48 15.56 -5.95
C ALA A 235 -6.11 15.92 -7.31
N GLU A 236 -5.31 16.32 -8.29
CA GLU A 236 -5.77 16.58 -9.66
C GLU A 236 -6.39 15.32 -10.30
N ALA A 237 -5.71 14.18 -10.19
CA ALA A 237 -6.17 12.91 -10.76
C ALA A 237 -7.52 12.47 -10.17
N VAL A 238 -7.68 12.63 -8.84
CA VAL A 238 -8.95 12.37 -8.15
C VAL A 238 -10.02 13.36 -8.59
N PHE A 239 -9.72 14.66 -8.63
CA PHE A 239 -10.67 15.69 -9.06
C PHE A 239 -11.21 15.42 -10.48
N LYS A 240 -10.34 15.05 -11.42
CA LYS A 240 -10.70 14.78 -12.81
C LYS A 240 -11.50 13.48 -12.98
N SER A 241 -11.15 12.43 -12.22
CA SER A 241 -11.64 11.07 -12.52
C SER A 241 -12.71 10.56 -11.56
N SER A 242 -12.71 11.03 -10.31
CA SER A 242 -13.60 10.57 -9.24
C SER A 242 -13.74 11.66 -8.16
N PRO A 243 -14.27 12.85 -8.51
CA PRO A 243 -14.33 14.01 -7.61
C PRO A 243 -15.11 13.75 -6.32
N GLU A 244 -16.01 12.76 -6.31
CA GLU A 244 -16.71 12.32 -5.12
C GLU A 244 -15.78 11.82 -4.00
N LEU A 245 -14.59 11.30 -4.34
CA LEU A 245 -13.61 10.84 -3.36
C LEU A 245 -13.02 12.00 -2.55
N LEU A 246 -13.00 13.23 -3.09
CA LEU A 246 -12.55 14.41 -2.32
C LEU A 246 -13.51 14.79 -1.19
N LYS A 247 -14.73 14.22 -1.16
CA LYS A 247 -15.67 14.38 -0.04
C LYS A 247 -15.36 13.45 1.13
N ASP A 248 -14.46 12.49 0.95
CA ASP A 248 -13.95 11.66 2.03
C ASP A 248 -13.03 12.48 2.94
N ASN A 249 -13.34 12.53 4.23
CA ASN A 249 -12.60 13.35 5.20
C ASN A 249 -11.12 12.95 5.29
N ALA A 250 -10.81 11.66 5.21
CA ALA A 250 -9.45 11.16 5.32
C ALA A 250 -8.64 11.47 4.05
N ILE A 251 -9.23 11.31 2.85
CA ILE A 251 -8.57 11.70 1.59
C ILE A 251 -8.26 13.20 1.59
N ALA A 252 -9.27 14.03 1.86
CA ALA A 252 -9.10 15.49 1.87
C ALA A 252 -8.05 15.93 2.89
N LEU A 253 -8.11 15.41 4.11
CA LEU A 253 -7.14 15.72 5.17
C LEU A 253 -5.72 15.32 4.76
N LEU A 254 -5.53 14.06 4.34
CA LEU A 254 -4.20 13.53 4.05
C LEU A 254 -3.52 14.27 2.89
N LEU A 255 -4.26 14.54 1.80
CA LEU A 255 -3.75 15.36 0.69
C LEU A 255 -3.35 16.76 1.18
N ARG A 256 -4.16 17.40 2.04
CA ARG A 256 -3.81 18.69 2.64
C ARG A 256 -2.54 18.61 3.49
N CYS A 257 -2.40 17.57 4.30
CA CYS A 257 -1.21 17.36 5.15
C CYS A 257 0.08 17.25 4.32
N ALA A 258 0.08 16.44 3.26
CA ALA A 258 1.23 16.25 2.39
C ALA A 258 1.62 17.56 1.68
N ILE A 259 0.67 18.20 1.00
CA ILE A 259 0.91 19.48 0.30
C ILE A 259 1.46 20.54 1.25
N LEU A 260 0.89 20.68 2.46
CA LEU A 260 1.38 21.64 3.45
C LEU A 260 2.81 21.34 3.91
N ILE A 261 3.17 20.08 4.08
CA ILE A 261 4.51 19.71 4.58
C ILE A 261 5.60 19.98 3.55
N ASP A 262 5.38 19.65 2.28
CA ASP A 262 6.41 19.79 1.25
C ASP A 262 6.53 21.22 0.72
N THR A 263 5.43 21.97 0.71
CA THR A 263 5.43 23.40 0.35
C THR A 263 5.79 24.31 1.52
N GLN A 264 6.02 23.75 2.71
CA GLN A 264 6.20 24.49 3.96
C GLN A 264 5.06 25.50 4.20
N ASN A 265 3.82 25.05 4.07
CA ASN A 265 2.61 25.89 4.10
C ASN A 265 2.72 27.04 3.09
N PHE A 266 3.09 26.71 1.85
CA PHE A 266 3.29 27.61 0.72
C PHE A 266 4.36 28.69 0.90
N THR A 267 5.29 28.51 1.84
CA THR A 267 6.40 29.45 2.07
C THR A 267 7.72 29.02 1.45
N ASP A 268 7.81 27.80 0.90
CA ASP A 268 8.99 27.34 0.17
C ASP A 268 9.02 27.92 -1.25
N GLU A 269 9.77 29.01 -1.44
CA GLU A 269 9.92 29.71 -2.73
C GLU A 269 10.62 28.87 -3.82
N HIS A 270 11.29 27.78 -3.45
CA HIS A 270 12.04 26.94 -4.40
C HIS A 270 11.22 25.77 -4.94
N LYS A 271 10.26 25.27 -4.16
CA LYS A 271 9.47 24.09 -4.49
C LYS A 271 8.00 24.41 -4.77
N THR A 272 7.41 25.36 -4.06
CA THR A 272 5.98 25.67 -4.16
C THR A 272 5.66 26.24 -5.54
N THR A 273 4.62 25.72 -6.17
CA THR A 273 4.12 26.20 -7.46
C THR A 273 2.67 26.66 -7.36
N GLU A 274 2.20 27.44 -8.34
CA GLU A 274 0.79 27.81 -8.45
C GLU A 274 -0.13 26.58 -8.51
N PHE A 275 0.37 25.48 -9.08
CA PHE A 275 -0.37 24.22 -9.15
C PHE A 275 -0.63 23.62 -7.76
N ASP A 276 0.31 23.72 -6.82
CA ASP A 276 0.10 23.26 -5.44
C ASP A 276 -1.00 24.07 -4.75
N VAL A 277 -0.99 25.40 -4.95
CA VAL A 277 -1.99 26.31 -4.39
C VAL A 277 -3.38 26.04 -5.00
N GLU A 278 -3.45 25.82 -6.32
CA GLU A 278 -4.68 25.50 -7.02
C GLU A 278 -5.27 24.18 -6.52
N MET A 279 -4.48 23.10 -6.50
CA MET A 279 -4.95 21.79 -6.08
C MET A 279 -5.33 21.75 -4.61
N PHE A 280 -4.60 22.46 -3.74
CA PHE A 280 -4.98 22.62 -2.35
C PHE A 280 -6.31 23.36 -2.18
N GLY A 281 -6.57 24.37 -3.01
CA GLY A 281 -7.82 25.13 -3.04
C GLY A 281 -9.05 24.31 -3.44
N LEU A 282 -8.86 23.19 -4.15
CA LEU A 282 -9.94 22.24 -4.48
C LEU A 282 -10.31 21.33 -3.31
N LEU A 283 -9.43 21.17 -2.31
CA LEU A 283 -9.66 20.31 -1.17
C LEU A 283 -10.60 21.00 -0.16
N PRO A 284 -11.59 20.28 0.41
CA PRO A 284 -12.43 20.86 1.44
C PRO A 284 -11.59 21.48 2.59
N PRO A 285 -11.98 22.65 3.11
CA PRO A 285 -11.23 23.30 4.18
C PRO A 285 -11.29 22.44 5.45
N LEU A 286 -10.26 22.53 6.31
CA LEU A 286 -10.20 21.73 7.56
C LEU A 286 -11.46 21.87 8.43
N ALA A 287 -12.03 23.06 8.51
CA ALA A 287 -13.26 23.31 9.27
C ALA A 287 -14.48 22.52 8.78
N ALA A 288 -14.47 22.02 7.53
CA ALA A 288 -15.52 21.19 6.97
C ALA A 288 -15.27 19.68 7.16
N LEU A 289 -14.09 19.29 7.64
CA LEU A 289 -13.69 17.89 7.79
C LEU A 289 -14.09 17.32 9.15
N LYS A 290 -14.54 16.06 9.16
CA LYS A 290 -14.72 15.30 10.40
C LYS A 290 -13.40 14.59 10.75
N LEU A 291 -12.66 15.18 11.68
CA LEU A 291 -11.36 14.67 12.11
C LEU A 291 -11.52 13.62 13.23
N HIS A 292 -10.62 12.64 13.26
CA HIS A 292 -10.57 11.60 14.27
C HIS A 292 -9.43 11.85 15.26
N GLY A 293 -9.63 11.45 16.52
CA GLY A 293 -8.64 11.64 17.58
C GLY A 293 -8.83 12.94 18.35
N LYS A 294 -8.68 12.83 19.68
CA LYS A 294 -8.43 13.99 20.54
C LYS A 294 -7.02 14.48 20.24
N VAL A 295 -6.85 15.23 19.17
CA VAL A 295 -5.82 16.26 19.25
C VAL A 295 -6.34 17.18 20.36
N GLU A 296 -5.56 17.46 21.38
CA GLU A 296 -5.87 18.49 22.40
C GLU A 296 -5.84 19.88 21.72
N MET A 297 -6.64 20.05 20.67
CA MET A 297 -6.74 21.22 19.83
C MET A 297 -8.21 21.55 19.77
N ASP A 298 -8.65 22.20 20.85
CA ASP A 298 -9.93 22.88 20.95
C ASP A 298 -10.19 23.72 19.70
N VAL A 299 -11.36 23.50 19.10
CA VAL A 299 -12.24 24.46 18.39
C VAL A 299 -11.69 25.29 17.20
N ASP A 300 -10.38 25.40 16.97
CA ASP A 300 -9.76 26.28 15.95
C ASP A 300 -8.55 25.64 15.24
N LEU A 301 -8.65 24.41 14.72
CA LEU A 301 -7.57 23.83 13.89
C LEU A 301 -7.58 24.49 12.50
N ASP A 302 -6.56 25.30 12.22
CA ASP A 302 -6.28 25.87 10.89
C ASP A 302 -5.08 25.18 10.22
N ASP A 303 -4.86 25.50 8.94
CA ASP A 303 -3.80 24.90 8.12
C ASP A 303 -2.40 25.17 8.68
N LYS A 304 -2.20 26.34 9.28
CA LYS A 304 -0.93 26.74 9.88
C LYS A 304 -0.64 25.92 11.14
N LYS A 305 -1.63 25.72 12.00
CA LYS A 305 -1.53 24.88 13.20
C LYS A 305 -1.31 23.42 12.83
N LEU A 306 -2.04 22.92 11.83
CA LEU A 306 -1.84 21.55 11.31
C LEU A 306 -0.42 21.37 10.76
N HIS A 307 0.04 22.27 9.90
CA HIS A 307 1.41 22.26 9.38
C HIS A 307 2.44 22.28 10.52
N ASN A 308 2.28 23.16 11.50
CA ASN A 308 3.21 23.26 12.62
C ASN A 308 3.25 21.98 13.47
N ALA A 309 2.09 21.36 13.73
CA ALA A 309 2.01 20.11 14.48
C ALA A 309 2.71 18.96 13.73
N LEU A 310 2.42 18.80 12.43
CA LEU A 310 3.08 17.81 11.57
C LEU A 310 4.59 18.08 11.47
N LYS A 311 5.01 19.34 11.31
CA LYS A 311 6.43 19.71 11.23
C LYS A 311 7.16 19.45 12.53
N SER A 312 6.50 19.67 13.67
CA SER A 312 7.02 19.33 14.99
C SER A 312 7.21 17.82 15.13
N ALA A 313 6.20 17.03 14.76
CA ALA A 313 6.27 15.56 14.77
C ALA A 313 7.36 15.04 13.82
N GLN A 314 7.51 15.64 12.63
CA GLN A 314 8.56 15.28 11.67
C GLN A 314 9.97 15.45 12.26
N LYS A 315 10.18 16.49 13.06
CA LYS A 315 11.47 16.80 13.70
C LYS A 315 11.68 16.05 15.02
N ASP A 316 10.61 15.53 15.62
CA ASP A 316 10.69 14.80 16.87
C ASP A 316 11.48 13.50 16.67
N THR A 317 12.59 13.41 17.39
CA THR A 317 13.50 12.26 17.44
C THR A 317 13.58 11.67 18.86
N ASP A 318 12.75 12.14 19.79
CA ASP A 318 12.74 11.66 21.17
C ASP A 318 12.43 10.17 21.21
N GLY A 319 13.28 9.41 21.90
CA GLY A 319 13.18 7.96 22.01
C GLY A 319 13.73 7.18 20.81
N LEU A 320 14.25 7.85 19.77
CA LEU A 320 14.93 7.19 18.64
C LEU A 320 16.42 7.01 18.95
N SER A 321 16.97 5.85 18.60
CA SER A 321 18.43 5.65 18.60
C SER A 321 19.09 6.38 17.44
N THR A 322 20.42 6.54 17.47
CA THR A 322 21.19 7.09 16.33
C THR A 322 20.94 6.29 15.05
N VAL A 323 20.83 4.96 15.15
CA VAL A 323 20.53 4.07 14.02
C VAL A 323 19.13 4.37 13.46
N ASP A 324 18.14 4.55 14.32
CA ASP A 324 16.77 4.87 13.90
C ASP A 324 16.71 6.23 13.19
N ILE A 325 17.42 7.23 13.71
CA ILE A 325 17.51 8.55 13.09
C ILE A 325 18.11 8.46 11.69
N ILE A 326 19.15 7.64 11.50
CA ILE A 326 19.74 7.39 10.18
C ILE A 326 18.77 6.64 9.26
N ARG A 327 18.09 5.59 9.77
CA ARG A 327 17.14 4.79 8.98
C ARG A 327 15.92 5.60 8.53
N LYS A 328 15.49 6.59 9.33
CA LYS A 328 14.28 7.40 9.10
C LYS A 328 14.22 8.06 7.71
N ASP A 329 15.35 8.42 7.10
CA ASP A 329 15.40 9.06 5.77
C ASP A 329 16.51 8.48 4.90
N LEU A 330 16.67 7.15 4.94
CA LEU A 330 17.67 6.41 4.20
C LEU A 330 17.18 6.11 2.77
N LYS A 331 17.98 6.44 1.77
CA LYS A 331 17.75 6.11 0.34
C LYS A 331 18.89 5.27 -0.19
N TYR A 332 18.58 4.31 -1.06
CA TYR A 332 19.55 3.44 -1.71
C TYR A 332 19.79 3.92 -3.14
N ALA A 333 21.04 3.92 -3.55
CA ALA A 333 21.46 4.26 -4.89
C ALA A 333 22.56 3.31 -5.34
N ALA A 334 22.71 3.20 -6.65
CA ALA A 334 23.74 2.36 -7.24
C ALA A 334 24.56 3.16 -8.26
N ASP A 335 25.80 2.75 -8.49
CA ASP A 335 26.59 3.29 -9.59
C ASP A 335 25.96 2.92 -10.96
N THR A 336 26.41 3.55 -12.03
CA THR A 336 25.82 3.37 -13.38
C THR A 336 25.81 1.91 -13.84
N ASN A 337 26.74 1.10 -13.37
CA ASN A 337 26.84 -0.32 -13.71
C ASN A 337 26.15 -1.25 -12.68
N ARG A 338 25.55 -0.70 -11.61
CA ARG A 338 24.99 -1.43 -10.46
C ARG A 338 25.97 -2.41 -9.80
N ASN A 339 27.27 -2.12 -9.90
CA ASN A 339 28.35 -2.86 -9.25
C ASN A 339 28.50 -2.47 -7.77
N TYR A 340 28.15 -1.23 -7.43
CA TYR A 340 28.21 -0.71 -6.07
C TYR A 340 26.84 -0.20 -5.66
N LEU A 341 26.33 -0.75 -4.56
CA LEU A 341 25.17 -0.23 -3.85
C LEU A 341 25.67 0.66 -2.71
N PHE A 342 25.11 1.85 -2.59
CA PHE A 342 25.35 2.76 -1.47
C PHE A 342 24.03 3.27 -0.92
N ALA A 343 24.05 3.70 0.34
CA ALA A 343 22.89 4.29 0.99
C ALA A 343 23.24 5.67 1.52
N VAL A 344 22.30 6.61 1.41
CA VAL A 344 22.45 8.00 1.85
C VAL A 344 21.30 8.34 2.77
N SER A 345 21.60 8.86 3.96
CA SER A 345 20.60 9.33 4.90
C SER A 345 20.72 10.84 5.11
N SER A 346 19.58 11.53 5.15
CA SER A 346 19.53 12.95 5.50
C SER A 346 19.05 13.12 6.94
N VAL A 347 19.97 13.55 7.82
CA VAL A 347 19.68 13.73 9.25
C VAL A 347 19.65 15.22 9.62
N LYS A 348 18.60 15.66 10.30
CA LYS A 348 18.43 17.04 10.80
C LYS A 348 19.00 17.22 12.21
N SER A 349 20.22 16.74 12.43
CA SER A 349 20.94 16.80 13.71
C SER A 349 22.45 16.88 13.45
N THR A 350 23.22 17.39 14.41
CA THR A 350 24.67 17.46 14.29
C THR A 350 25.33 16.11 14.61
N VAL A 351 26.53 15.88 14.08
CA VAL A 351 27.30 14.65 14.37
C VAL A 351 27.57 14.53 15.87
N GLU A 352 27.79 15.66 16.55
CA GLU A 352 27.95 15.75 18.00
C GLU A 352 26.70 15.34 18.77
N GLU A 353 25.52 15.81 18.35
CA GLU A 353 24.22 15.44 18.94
C GLU A 353 23.93 13.94 18.77
N LEU A 354 24.34 13.36 17.63
CA LEU A 354 24.17 11.94 17.34
C LEU A 354 25.21 11.03 18.05
N GLY A 355 26.21 11.63 18.71
CA GLY A 355 27.28 10.90 19.38
C GLY A 355 28.25 10.20 18.43
N LEU A 356 28.29 10.58 17.15
CA LEU A 356 29.07 9.94 16.09
C LEU A 356 30.52 10.46 16.00
N TYR A 357 31.20 10.58 17.12
CA TYR A 357 32.58 11.08 17.17
C TYR A 357 33.46 10.28 18.12
N GLU A 358 34.72 10.10 17.73
CA GLU A 358 35.77 9.61 18.63
C GLU A 358 36.61 10.79 19.12
N GLN A 359 36.81 10.89 20.43
CA GLN A 359 37.66 11.91 21.01
C GLN A 359 39.03 11.32 21.34
N ASN A 360 40.09 11.74 20.64
CA ASN A 360 41.47 11.34 20.98
C ASN A 360 42.27 12.52 21.55
N LYS A 361 43.47 12.23 22.07
CA LYS A 361 44.36 13.23 22.72
C LYS A 361 44.79 14.41 21.82
N LYS A 362 44.51 14.36 20.50
CA LYS A 362 44.84 15.39 19.50
C LYS A 362 43.61 16.13 18.95
N GLY A 363 42.38 15.78 19.35
CA GLY A 363 41.15 16.42 18.89
C GLY A 363 39.98 15.44 18.69
N LYS A 364 38.83 15.96 18.25
CA LYS A 364 37.67 15.16 17.83
C LYS A 364 37.88 14.64 16.40
N PHE A 365 37.65 13.35 16.17
CA PHE A 365 37.69 12.71 14.85
C PHE A 365 36.32 12.08 14.53
N LEU A 366 35.97 12.04 13.25
CA LEU A 366 34.60 11.85 12.75
C LEU A 366 34.24 10.41 12.33
N LEU A 367 34.84 9.36 12.90
CA LEU A 367 34.59 7.99 12.43
C LEU A 367 34.25 7.06 13.58
N GLN A 368 32.95 6.87 13.80
CA GLN A 368 32.44 5.65 14.41
C GLN A 368 31.84 4.78 13.30
N LEU A 369 32.43 3.60 13.08
CA LEU A 369 31.80 2.54 12.29
C LEU A 369 30.57 2.06 13.08
N ILE A 370 29.39 2.49 12.64
CA ILE A 370 28.15 1.85 13.08
C ILE A 370 27.89 0.70 12.12
N GLU A 371 28.07 -0.53 12.60
CA GLU A 371 27.53 -1.70 11.92
C GLU A 371 26.00 -1.63 12.01
N LEU A 372 25.36 -1.27 10.89
CA LEU A 372 23.94 -1.49 10.69
C LEU A 372 23.73 -3.00 10.51
N MET A 373 23.68 -3.74 11.62
CA MET A 373 23.20 -5.12 11.59
C MET A 373 21.75 -5.07 11.07
N ASP A 374 21.42 -5.94 10.11
CA ASP A 374 20.11 -6.09 9.42
C ASP A 374 19.97 -5.49 8.01
N ALA A 375 21.04 -5.04 7.35
CA ALA A 375 20.99 -4.77 5.91
C ALA A 375 21.18 -6.09 5.11
N GLU A 376 20.15 -6.94 5.04
CA GLU A 376 20.07 -8.03 4.05
C GLU A 376 19.76 -7.53 2.63
#